data_AF-E7QYX4-F1
#
_entry.id   AF-E7QYX4-F1
#
_cell.length_a   1.000
_cell.length_b   1.000
_cell.length_c   1.000
_cell.angle_alpha   90.00
_cell.angle_beta   90.00
_cell.angle_gamma   90.00
#
_symmetry.space_group_name_H-M   'P 1'
#
loop_
_entity.id
_entity.type
_entity.pdbx_description
1 polymer ?
#
loop_
_entity_poly.entity_id
_entity_poly.type
_entity_poly.pdbx_seq_one_letter_code
_entity_poly.pdbx_strand_id
1 'polypeptide(L)' 'MTVGEALCSKTPCVVKESGALTQWVQYEGVIGVTNIEPDTIATAVEKARRNEPDTVNLMGWGAVTDQLETLYLK' A
#
# COMPACT_ATOMS: atom_id res chain seq x y z
N MET A 1 4.96 4.64 9.42
CA MET A 1 4.05 3.64 8.81
C MET A 1 4.53 3.43 7.38
N THR A 2 5.30 2.37 7.13
CA THR A 2 6.28 2.35 6.03
C THR A 2 5.69 2.33 4.62
N VAL A 3 4.58 1.63 4.38
CA VAL A 3 3.98 1.53 3.03
C VAL A 3 3.46 2.90 2.58
N GLY A 4 2.67 3.59 3.41
CA GLY A 4 2.17 4.92 3.08
C GLY A 4 3.29 5.93 2.83
N GLU A 5 4.33 5.92 3.66
CA GLU A 5 5.51 6.80 3.50
C GLU A 5 6.25 6.54 2.18
N ALA A 6 6.43 5.27 1.83
CA ALA A 6 7.06 4.87 0.57
C ALA A 6 6.23 5.33 -0.64
N LEU A 7 4.91 5.10 -0.64
CA LEU A 7 4.04 5.50 -1.74
C LEU A 7 4.00 7.03 -1.90
N CYS A 8 3.93 7.79 -0.81
CA CYS A 8 4.03 9.27 -0.85
C CYS A 8 5.37 9.75 -1.44
N SER A 9 6.42 8.95 -1.29
CA SER A 9 7.75 9.22 -1.86
C SER A 9 7.93 8.58 -3.24
N LYS A 10 6.84 8.16 -3.90
CA LYS A 10 6.82 7.48 -5.21
C LYS A 10 7.65 6.20 -5.26
N THR A 11 7.80 5.53 -4.12
CA THR A 11 8.52 4.27 -4.02
C THR A 11 7.51 3.12 -3.99
N PRO A 12 7.47 2.25 -5.03
CA PRO A 12 6.57 1.12 -5.06
C PRO A 12 6.93 0.09 -3.98
N CYS A 13 5.94 -0.65 -3.51
CA CYS A 13 6.09 -1.60 -2.41
C CYS A 13 5.77 -3.03 -2.84
N VAL A 14 6.53 -3.98 -2.33
CA VAL A 14 6.14 -5.40 -2.32
C VAL A 14 5.76 -5.76 -0.90
N VAL A 15 4.56 -6.29 -0.70
CA VAL A 15 4.03 -6.62 0.64
C VAL A 15 3.53 -8.06 0.68
N LYS A 16 3.65 -8.71 1.84
CA LYS A 16 2.96 -9.98 2.06
C LYS A 16 1.46 -9.72 2.24
N GLU A 17 0.62 -10.44 1.52
CA GLU A 17 -0.84 -10.36 1.62
C GLU A 17 -1.34 -11.02 2.91
N SER A 18 -1.06 -10.39 4.04
CA SER A 18 -1.45 -10.89 5.36
C SER A 18 -1.71 -9.75 6.33
N GLY A 19 -2.79 -9.89 7.11
CA GLY A 19 -3.15 -8.93 8.16
C GLY A 19 -3.39 -7.52 7.61
N ALA A 20 -2.80 -6.53 8.28
CA ALA A 20 -2.96 -5.12 7.91
C ALA A 20 -2.35 -4.76 6.53
N LEU A 21 -1.44 -5.59 6.00
CA LEU A 21 -0.80 -5.32 4.70
C LEU A 21 -1.71 -5.63 3.51
N THR A 22 -2.70 -6.51 3.66
CA THR A 22 -3.63 -6.88 2.58
C THR A 22 -4.40 -5.66 2.06
N GLN A 23 -4.73 -4.71 2.94
CA GLN A 23 -5.45 -3.49 2.54
C GLN A 23 -4.62 -2.57 1.64
N TRP A 24 -3.31 -2.72 1.58
CA TRP A 24 -2.46 -1.86 0.75
C TRP A 24 -2.42 -2.27 -0.71
N VAL A 25 -2.77 -3.52 -1.03
CA VAL A 25 -2.72 -4.06 -2.41
C VAL A 25 -3.72 -3.38 -3.34
N GLN A 26 -4.71 -2.66 -2.80
CA GLN A 26 -5.63 -1.85 -3.59
C GLN A 26 -5.00 -0.57 -4.16
N TYR A 27 -3.86 -0.12 -3.64
CA TYR A 27 -3.18 1.09 -4.10
C TYR A 27 -2.23 0.78 -5.26
N GLU A 28 -2.24 1.65 -6.26
CA GLU A 28 -1.29 1.57 -7.37
C GLU A 28 0.16 1.66 -6.87
N GLY A 29 1.02 0.83 -7.44
CA GLY A 29 2.42 0.70 -6.99
C GLY A 29 2.63 -0.25 -5.81
N VAL A 30 1.60 -0.94 -5.32
CA VAL A 30 1.72 -2.02 -4.33
C VAL A 30 1.49 -3.38 -4.99
N ILE A 31 2.50 -4.25 -4.92
CA ILE A 31 2.38 -5.65 -5.35
C ILE A 31 2.25 -6.55 -4.11
N GLY A 32 1.16 -7.31 -4.04
CA GLY A 32 0.96 -8.33 -3.03
C GLY A 32 1.63 -9.66 -3.41
N VAL A 33 2.19 -10.34 -2.40
CA VAL A 33 2.69 -11.72 -2.50
C VAL A 33 2.10 -12.59 -1.40
N THR A 34 1.76 -13.84 -1.73
CA THR A 34 1.18 -14.80 -0.76
C THR A 34 2.25 -15.60 -0.02
N ASN A 35 3.44 -15.77 -0.61
CA ASN A 35 4.61 -16.40 0.01
C ASN A 35 5.84 -15.49 -0.09
N ILE A 36 6.89 -15.84 0.66
CA ILE A 36 8.12 -15.04 0.78
C ILE A 36 9.35 -15.76 0.22
N GLU A 37 9.14 -16.72 -0.67
CA GLU A 37 10.23 -17.42 -1.33
C GLU A 37 11.02 -16.46 -2.23
N PRO A 38 12.37 -16.60 -2.31
CA PRO A 38 13.20 -15.63 -3.03
C PRO A 38 12.76 -15.35 -4.47
N ASP A 39 12.38 -16.39 -5.22
CA ASP A 39 11.95 -16.26 -6.62
C ASP A 39 10.62 -15.48 -6.76
N THR A 40 9.69 -15.70 -5.82
CA THR A 40 8.43 -14.95 -5.73
C THR A 40 8.71 -13.48 -5.47
N ILE A 41 9.59 -13.18 -4.50
CA ILE A 41 9.96 -11.79 -4.16
C ILE A 41 10.68 -11.13 -5.33
N ALA A 42 11.66 -11.78 -5.95
CA ALA A 42 12.39 -11.25 -7.09
C ALA A 42 11.44 -10.90 -8.25
N THR A 43 10.51 -11.80 -8.57
CA THR A 43 9.47 -11.57 -9.59
C THR A 43 8.58 -10.39 -9.23
N ALA A 44 8.17 -10.27 -7.96
CA ALA A 44 7.33 -9.17 -7.49
C ALA A 44 8.08 -7.82 -7.54
N VAL A 45 9.36 -7.78 -7.17
CA VAL A 45 10.20 -6.58 -7.25
C VAL A 45 10.36 -6.13 -8.70
N GLU A 46 10.61 -7.07 -9.63
CA GLU A 46 10.72 -6.75 -11.07
C GLU A 46 9.41 -6.20 -11.65
N LYS A 47 8.26 -6.68 -11.18
CA LYS A 47 6.95 -6.12 -11.52
C LYS A 47 6.79 -4.71 -10.91
N ALA A 48 7.08 -4.56 -9.62
CA ALA A 48 6.93 -3.31 -8.89
C ALA A 48 7.79 -2.19 -9.48
N ARG A 49 9.02 -2.50 -9.93
CA ARG A 49 9.95 -1.53 -10.55
C ARG A 49 9.37 -0.81 -11.76
N ARG A 50 8.40 -1.41 -12.45
CA ARG A 50 7.76 -0.84 -13.64
C ARG A 50 6.56 0.05 -13.34
N ASN A 51 6.16 0.13 -12.07
CA ASN A 51 5.01 0.89 -11.62
C ASN A 51 5.48 2.16 -10.90
N GLU A 52 4.84 3.29 -11.20
CA GLU A 52 4.99 4.53 -10.43
C GLU A 52 3.75 4.67 -9.55
N PRO A 53 3.88 4.73 -8.20
CA PRO A 53 2.73 4.92 -7.33
C PRO A 53 1.98 6.22 -7.62
N ASP A 54 0.65 6.15 -7.65
CA ASP A 54 -0.19 7.34 -7.66
C ASP A 54 -0.29 7.96 -6.26
N THR A 55 0.34 9.12 -6.10
CA THR A 55 0.37 9.84 -4.83
C THR A 55 -0.93 10.61 -4.53
N VAL A 56 -1.80 10.83 -5.52
CA VAL A 56 -3.02 11.64 -5.37
C VAL A 56 -4.13 10.86 -4.67
N ASN A 57 -4.20 9.55 -4.92
CA ASN A 57 -5.25 8.67 -4.40
C ASN A 57 -4.93 8.04 -3.02
N LEU A 58 -3.89 8.50 -2.34
CA LEU A 58 -3.57 8.03 -0.99
C LEU A 58 -4.44 8.73 0.06
N MET A 59 -5.04 7.94 0.94
CA MET A 59 -5.88 8.50 2.01
C MET A 59 -5.02 9.25 3.02
N GLY A 60 -5.28 10.55 3.17
CA GLY A 60 -4.63 11.38 4.18
C GLY A 60 -5.27 11.24 5.56
N TRP A 61 -4.54 11.62 6.61
CA TRP A 61 -5.03 11.58 7.99
C TRP A 61 -6.31 12.41 8.21
N GLY A 62 -6.48 13.53 7.51
CA GLY A 62 -7.70 14.34 7.58
C GLY A 62 -8.95 13.55 7.16
N ALA A 63 -8.87 12.81 6.05
CA ALA A 63 -9.98 11.97 5.60
C ALA A 63 -10.29 10.84 6.59
N VAL A 64 -9.27 10.28 7.24
CA VAL A 64 -9.45 9.25 8.29
C VAL A 64 -10.15 9.86 9.50
N THR A 65 -9.75 11.05 9.94
CA THR A 65 -10.42 11.73 11.07
C THR A 65 -11.86 12.09 10.75
N ASP A 66 -12.14 12.59 9.54
CA ASP A 66 -13.52 12.92 9.10
C ASP A 66 -14.44 11.68 9.12
N GLN A 67 -13.91 10.52 8.69
CA GLN A 67 -14.65 9.25 8.73
C GLN A 67 -14.89 8.78 10.17
N LEU A 68 -13.91 8.93 11.05
CA LEU A 68 -14.05 8.58 12.46
C LEU A 68 -15.05 9.50 13.18
N GLU A 69 -14.98 10.81 12.95
CA GLU A 69 -15.95 11.77 13.47
C GLU A 69 -17.38 11.42 13.04
N THR A 70 -17.58 11.06 11.77
CA THR A 70 -18.88 10.61 11.24
C THR A 70 -19.39 9.35 11.95
N LEU A 71 -18.51 8.45 12.38
CA LEU A 71 -18.90 7.22 13.08
C LEU A 71 -19.35 7.51 14.53
N TYR A 72 -18.69 8.44 15.21
CA TYR A 72 -18.91 8.72 16.64
C TYR A 72 -19.90 9.85 16.92
N LEU A 73 -20.14 10.75 15.96
CA LEU A 73 -21.13 11.85 16.06
C LEU A 73 -22.50 11.49 15.46
N LYS A 74 -22.67 10.23 15.05
CA LYS A 74 -23.99 9.61 14.83
C LYS A 74 -24.60 9.17 16.15
#